data_AF-A0A3B0X1G9-F1
#
_entry.id   AF-A0A3B0X1G9-F1
#
_cell.length_a   1.000
_cell.length_b   1.000
_cell.length_c   1.000
_cell.angle_alpha   90.00
_cell.angle_beta   90.00
_cell.angle_gamma   90.00
#
_symmetry.space_group_name_H-M   'P 1'
#
loop_
_entity.id
_entity.type
_entity.pdbx_description
1 polymer ?
#
loop_
_entity_poly.entity_id
_entity_poly.type
_entity_poly.pdbx_seq_one_letter_code
_entity_poly.pdbx_strand_id
1 'polypeptide(L)'
;MGEKQMTLKRRFLDAICTGELGEEDDHGVVVKLKDFKRHFSDVRTDYINSFLPAAVIEIGQYSPTHTKYVFRISKGVYRVHVDAIMQYKAEMYSIPGDASNHKIEEAYIHYQYSVMI
;
A
#
# COMPACT_ATOMS: atom_id res chain seq x y z
N MET A 1 13.03 -11.58 20.51
CA MET A 1 12.18 -10.56 19.87
C MET A 1 12.96 -10.01 18.69
N GLY A 2 12.65 -10.46 17.47
CA GLY A 2 13.30 -9.90 16.28
C GLY A 2 12.68 -8.55 15.98
N GLU A 3 13.45 -7.47 16.02
CA GLU A 3 13.04 -6.19 15.45
C GLU A 3 12.67 -6.45 14.00
N LYS A 4 11.37 -6.42 13.68
CA LYS A 4 10.90 -6.55 12.31
C LYS A 4 11.39 -5.31 11.58
N GLN A 5 12.53 -5.44 10.90
CA GLN A 5 13.21 -4.35 10.20
C GLN A 5 12.17 -3.52 9.44
N MET A 6 12.09 -2.23 9.77
CA MET A 6 11.19 -1.28 9.11
C MET A 6 11.62 -1.11 7.64
N THR A 7 11.05 -1.93 6.76
CA THR A 7 11.32 -1.85 5.33
C THR A 7 10.69 -0.59 4.75
N LEU A 8 11.23 -0.09 3.64
CA LEU A 8 10.65 1.08 2.95
C LEU A 8 9.20 0.83 2.52
N LYS A 9 8.84 -0.41 2.18
CA LYS A 9 7.45 -0.81 1.92
C LYS A 9 6.54 -0.57 3.12
N ARG A 10 6.96 -0.98 4.32
CA ARG A 10 6.18 -0.77 5.53
C ARG A 10 6.04 0.72 5.81
N ARG A 11 7.14 1.47 5.81
CA ARG A 11 7.12 2.93 5.98
C ARG A 11 6.20 3.63 4.96
N PHE A 12 6.22 3.17 3.71
CA PHE A 12 5.37 3.70 2.64
C PHE A 12 3.87 3.45 2.89
N LEU A 13 3.50 2.20 3.21
CA LEU A 13 2.11 1.84 3.49
C LEU A 13 1.61 2.48 4.78
N ASP A 14 2.49 2.65 5.76
CA ASP A 14 2.21 3.37 7.01
C ASP A 14 1.87 4.84 6.73
N ALA A 15 2.74 5.56 6.02
CA ALA A 15 2.53 6.96 5.63
C ALA A 15 1.24 7.16 4.81
N ILE A 16 0.85 6.17 4.00
CA ILE A 16 -0.43 6.17 3.31
C ILE A 16 -1.60 6.00 4.29
N CYS A 17 -1.51 5.02 5.20
CA CYS A 17 -2.58 4.73 6.15
C CYS A 17 -2.79 5.85 7.18
N THR A 18 -1.74 6.59 7.53
CA THR A 18 -1.80 7.75 8.43
C THR A 18 -2.20 9.05 7.71
N GLY A 19 -2.28 9.04 6.38
CA GLY A 19 -2.60 10.21 5.57
C GLY A 19 -1.44 11.21 5.40
N GLU A 20 -0.22 10.84 5.79
CA GLU A 20 0.98 11.67 5.61
C GLU A 20 1.48 11.70 4.16
N LEU A 21 1.12 10.68 3.37
CA LEU A 21 1.54 10.57 1.98
C LEU A 21 0.41 10.07 1.07
N GLY A 22 0.16 10.85 0.00
CA GLY A 22 -0.85 10.54 -0.99
C GLY A 22 -2.15 11.32 -0.77
N GLU A 23 -2.99 11.31 -1.79
CA GLU A 23 -4.33 11.91 -1.79
C GLU A 23 -5.33 10.77 -2.01
N GLU A 24 -6.32 10.63 -1.13
CA GLU A 24 -7.40 9.66 -1.29
C GLU A 24 -8.41 10.18 -2.33
N ASP A 25 -8.79 9.33 -3.27
CA ASP A 25 -9.83 9.56 -4.27
C ASP A 25 -10.86 8.41 -4.26
N ASP A 26 -11.92 8.55 -5.06
CA ASP A 26 -13.01 7.55 -5.16
C ASP A 26 -12.54 6.14 -5.53
N HIS A 27 -11.29 5.98 -5.97
CA HIS A 27 -10.70 4.73 -6.44
C HIS A 27 -9.45 4.31 -5.65
N GLY A 28 -9.16 4.94 -4.51
CA GLY A 28 -8.06 4.59 -3.60
C GLY A 28 -7.08 5.74 -3.37
N VAL A 29 -5.81 5.42 -3.04
CA VAL A 29 -4.81 6.45 -2.71
C VAL A 29 -3.86 6.69 -3.87
N VAL A 30 -3.76 7.95 -4.30
CA VAL A 30 -2.85 8.41 -5.35
C VAL A 30 -1.62 9.08 -4.75
N VAL A 31 -0.44 8.59 -5.12
CA VAL A 31 0.86 9.11 -4.69
C VAL A 31 1.62 9.67 -5.87
N LYS A 32 2.11 10.90 -5.73
CA LYS A 32 3.00 11.53 -6.72
C LYS A 32 4.45 11.24 -6.31
N LEU A 33 5.29 10.88 -7.29
CA LEU A 33 6.70 10.53 -7.09
C LEU A 33 7.48 11.67 -6.42
N LYS A 34 7.15 12.94 -6.72
CA LYS A 34 7.76 14.11 -6.09
C LYS A 34 7.49 14.17 -4.59
N ASP A 35 6.30 13.76 -4.16
CA ASP A 35 5.86 13.81 -2.76
C ASP A 35 6.46 12.63 -2.00
N PHE A 36 6.50 11.45 -2.63
CA PHE A 36 7.24 10.30 -2.14
C PHE A 36 8.73 10.62 -1.91
N LYS A 37 9.40 11.24 -2.89
CA LYS A 37 10.81 11.67 -2.77
C LYS A 37 11.04 12.67 -1.64
N ARG A 38 10.11 13.62 -1.46
CA ARG A 38 10.20 14.63 -0.42
C ARG A 38 10.00 14.02 0.96
N HIS A 39 9.05 13.10 1.10
CA HIS A 39 8.75 12.43 2.36
C HIS A 39 9.86 11.46 2.78
N PHE A 40 10.44 10.72 1.84
CA PHE A 40 11.53 9.77 2.10
C PHE A 40 12.91 10.34 1.76
N SER A 41 13.16 11.63 2.01
CA SER A 41 14.44 12.27 1.67
C SER A 41 15.65 11.69 2.40
N ASP A 42 15.42 10.92 3.47
CA ASP A 42 16.42 10.18 4.23
C ASP A 42 16.94 8.91 3.51
N VAL A 43 16.22 8.44 2.50
CA VAL A 43 16.56 7.23 1.75
C VAL A 43 17.51 7.58 0.59
N ARG A 44 18.43 6.67 0.23
CA ARG A 44 19.31 6.86 -0.93
C ARG A 44 18.48 7.09 -2.21
N THR A 45 18.78 8.19 -2.91
CA THR A 45 18.07 8.67 -4.10
C THR A 45 17.86 7.59 -5.18
N ASP A 46 18.86 6.74 -5.42
CA ASP A 46 18.78 5.66 -6.42
C ASP A 46 17.69 4.63 -6.09
N TYR A 47 17.53 4.31 -4.81
CA TYR A 47 16.54 3.37 -4.33
C TYR A 47 15.13 3.99 -4.36
N ILE A 48 15.00 5.27 -3.99
CA ILE A 48 13.73 6.02 -4.08
C ILE A 48 13.22 6.07 -5.52
N ASN A 49 14.11 6.33 -6.48
CA ASN A 49 13.75 6.40 -7.90
C ASN A 49 13.24 5.05 -8.45
N SER A 50 13.73 3.96 -7.87
CA SER A 50 13.43 2.60 -8.33
C SER A 50 12.24 1.97 -7.61
N PHE A 51 11.90 2.47 -6.41
CA PHE A 51 10.91 1.85 -5.53
C PHE A 51 9.50 1.78 -6.13
N LEU A 52 8.90 2.93 -6.50
CA LEU A 52 7.54 2.94 -7.06
C LEU A 52 7.44 2.20 -8.40
N PRO A 53 8.37 2.39 -9.37
CA PRO A 53 8.40 1.56 -10.58
C PRO A 53 8.51 0.05 -10.29
N ALA A 54 9.35 -0.34 -9.34
CA ALA A 54 9.51 -1.74 -8.97
C ALA A 54 8.26 -2.30 -8.27
N ALA A 55 7.44 -1.47 -7.64
CA ALA A 55 6.19 -1.85 -7.02
C ALA A 55 4.99 -1.89 -8.00
N VAL A 56 5.18 -1.60 -9.30
CA VAL A 56 4.08 -1.57 -10.26
C VAL A 56 3.54 -2.97 -10.57
N ILE A 57 2.22 -3.14 -10.44
CA ILE A 57 1.48 -4.30 -10.90
C ILE A 57 1.54 -4.35 -12.44
N GLU A 58 1.97 -5.49 -12.97
CA GLU A 58 2.20 -5.68 -14.40
C GLU A 58 0.89 -5.91 -15.17
N ILE A 59 0.95 -5.67 -16.49
CA ILE A 59 -0.20 -5.86 -17.37
C ILE A 59 -0.63 -7.34 -17.34
N GLY A 60 -1.93 -7.57 -17.10
CA GLY A 60 -2.50 -8.92 -16.97
C GLY A 60 -2.55 -9.43 -15.53
N GLN A 61 -1.90 -8.75 -14.59
CA GLN A 61 -2.08 -8.97 -13.16
C GLN A 61 -2.99 -7.88 -12.60
N TYR A 62 -4.06 -8.28 -11.91
CA TYR A 62 -5.01 -7.34 -11.31
C TYR A 62 -4.91 -7.28 -9.80
N SER A 63 -4.28 -8.29 -9.18
CA SER A 63 -4.15 -8.39 -7.73
C SER A 63 -2.75 -7.97 -7.26
N PRO A 64 -2.64 -7.31 -6.09
CA PRO A 64 -1.35 -7.02 -5.52
C PRO A 64 -0.66 -8.27 -4.97
N THR A 65 0.67 -8.27 -5.03
CA THR A 65 1.55 -9.27 -4.44
C THR A 65 2.46 -8.63 -3.40
N HIS A 66 3.30 -9.44 -2.76
CA HIS A 66 4.28 -8.93 -1.80
C HIS A 66 5.21 -7.87 -2.41
N THR A 67 5.52 -7.95 -3.71
CA THR A 67 6.47 -7.04 -4.37
C THR A 67 5.77 -5.98 -5.22
N LYS A 68 4.59 -6.27 -5.80
CA LYS A 68 3.88 -5.38 -6.73
C LYS A 68 2.51 -5.01 -6.18
N TYR A 69 2.23 -3.74 -5.99
CA TYR A 69 1.00 -3.29 -5.33
C TYR A 69 0.57 -1.87 -5.69
N VAL A 70 1.21 -1.23 -6.67
CA VAL A 70 0.80 0.07 -7.19
C VAL A 70 0.49 -0.01 -8.69
N PHE A 71 -0.39 0.84 -9.20
CA PHE A 71 -0.59 1.06 -10.63
C PHE A 71 0.01 2.39 -11.03
N ARG A 72 0.71 2.42 -12.16
CA ARG A 72 1.16 3.69 -12.75
C ARG A 72 0.03 4.27 -13.58
N ILE A 73 -0.55 5.40 -13.15
CA ILE A 73 -1.61 6.08 -13.90
C ILE A 73 -1.00 7.04 -14.93
N SER A 74 0.07 7.75 -14.56
CA SER A 74 0.76 8.66 -15.47
C SER A 74 2.25 8.79 -15.11
N LYS A 75 2.99 9.67 -15.79
CA LYS A 75 4.41 9.86 -15.51
C LYS A 75 4.59 10.49 -14.13
N GLY A 76 5.13 9.71 -13.19
CA GLY A 76 5.39 10.16 -11.82
C GLY A 76 4.16 10.17 -10.92
N VAL A 77 3.05 9.51 -11.31
CA VAL A 77 1.84 9.38 -10.51
C VAL A 77 1.44 7.91 -10.45
N TYR A 78 1.26 7.42 -9.23
CA TYR A 78 1.00 6.03 -8.92
C TYR A 78 -0.23 5.92 -8.01
N ARG A 79 -1.06 4.91 -8.21
CA ARG A 79 -2.16 4.59 -7.30
C ARG A 79 -1.85 3.32 -6.55
N VAL A 80 -2.05 3.33 -5.24
CA VAL A 80 -1.89 2.15 -4.41
C VAL A 80 -3.15 1.31 -4.47
N HIS A 81 -2.99 0.02 -4.69
CA HIS A 81 -4.12 -0.91 -4.73
C HIS A 81 -4.79 -1.00 -3.36
N VAL A 82 -6.11 -0.97 -3.31
CA VAL A 82 -6.89 -1.04 -2.06
C VAL A 82 -6.57 -2.28 -1.24
N ASP A 83 -6.50 -3.46 -1.86
CA ASP A 83 -6.09 -4.71 -1.18
C ASP A 83 -4.72 -4.61 -0.49
N ALA A 84 -3.77 -3.84 -1.02
CA ALA A 84 -2.47 -3.67 -0.38
C ALA A 84 -2.56 -2.84 0.91
N ILE A 85 -3.44 -1.83 0.91
CA ILE A 85 -3.76 -1.01 2.09
C ILE A 85 -4.51 -1.88 3.11
N MET A 86 -5.53 -2.61 2.66
CA MET A 86 -6.34 -3.48 3.53
C MET A 86 -5.51 -4.60 4.14
N GLN A 87 -4.67 -5.28 3.35
CA GLN A 87 -3.76 -6.30 3.85
C GLN A 87 -2.80 -5.74 4.90
N TYR A 88 -2.23 -4.54 4.65
CA TYR A 88 -1.35 -3.90 5.62
C TYR A 88 -2.07 -3.51 6.91
N LYS A 89 -3.27 -2.92 6.81
CA LYS A 89 -4.12 -2.63 7.98
C LYS A 89 -4.48 -3.91 8.72
N ALA A 90 -4.86 -4.97 8.03
CA ALA A 90 -5.15 -6.27 8.62
C ALA A 90 -3.91 -6.83 9.34
N GLU A 91 -2.71 -6.74 8.78
CA GLU A 91 -1.46 -7.12 9.46
C GLU A 91 -1.18 -6.27 10.71
N MET A 92 -1.56 -5.00 10.70
CA MET A 92 -1.35 -4.07 11.81
C MET A 92 -2.34 -4.32 12.97
N TYR A 93 -3.60 -4.63 12.65
CA TYR A 93 -4.66 -4.90 13.63
C TYR A 93 -4.81 -6.38 13.99
N SER A 94 -4.19 -7.30 13.25
CA SER A 94 -4.10 -8.70 13.64
C SER A 94 -3.21 -8.83 14.86
N ILE A 95 -3.86 -8.86 16.03
CA ILE A 95 -3.31 -9.37 17.27
C ILE A 95 -2.65 -10.73 16.93
N PRO A 96 -1.40 -10.99 17.33
CA PRO A 96 -0.69 -12.20 16.93
C PRO A 96 -1.40 -13.41 17.54
N GLY A 97 -2.21 -14.12 16.75
CA GLY A 97 -2.96 -15.27 17.25
C GLY A 97 -3.85 -16.01 16.26
N ASP A 98 -4.38 -15.39 15.21
CA ASP A 98 -5.33 -16.08 14.32
C ASP A 98 -4.74 -16.33 12.92
N ALA A 99 -4.05 -17.47 12.82
CA ALA A 99 -3.66 -18.06 11.55
C ALA A 99 -4.90 -18.66 10.87
N SER A 100 -5.64 -17.85 10.12
CA SER A 100 -6.56 -18.40 9.13
C SER A 100 -6.74 -17.46 7.93
N ASN A 101 -6.04 -17.81 6.84
CA ASN A 101 -6.07 -17.17 5.52
C ASN A 101 -7.44 -17.26 4.80
N HIS A 102 -8.54 -17.41 5.53
CA HIS A 102 -9.91 -17.59 5.02
C HIS A 102 -10.86 -16.43 5.40
N LYS A 103 -10.44 -15.48 6.24
CA LYS A 103 -11.30 -14.35 6.69
C LYS A 103 -11.14 -13.05 5.90
N ILE A 104 -10.28 -13.02 4.88
CA ILE A 104 -10.02 -11.80 4.10
C ILE A 104 -11.24 -11.46 3.20
N GLU A 105 -12.01 -12.46 2.77
CA GLU A 105 -13.24 -12.24 1.97
C GLU A 105 -14.39 -11.63 2.80
N GLU A 106 -14.55 -12.01 4.07
CA GLU A 106 -15.67 -11.52 4.89
C GLU A 106 -15.53 -10.03 5.26
N ALA A 107 -14.29 -9.56 5.49
CA ALA A 107 -14.02 -8.14 5.74
C ALA A 107 -14.27 -7.26 4.50
N TYR A 108 -14.01 -7.80 3.30
CA TYR A 108 -14.26 -7.11 2.03
C TYR A 108 -15.75 -6.86 1.80
N ILE A 109 -16.59 -7.86 2.12
CA ILE A 109 -18.05 -7.74 2.01
C ILE A 109 -18.57 -6.72 3.03
N HIS A 110 -18.10 -6.75 4.28
CA HIS A 110 -18.63 -5.84 5.30
C HIS A 110 -18.29 -4.36 5.04
N TYR A 111 -17.09 -4.04 4.51
CA TYR A 111 -16.73 -2.66 4.19
C TYR A 111 -17.52 -2.12 2.98
N GLN A 112 -17.69 -2.93 1.92
CA GLN A 112 -18.55 -2.57 0.79
C GLN A 112 -20.00 -2.26 1.21
N TYR A 113 -20.55 -3.02 2.16
CA TYR A 113 -21.90 -2.76 2.68
C TYR A 113 -21.98 -1.55 3.61
N SER A 114 -20.90 -1.17 4.29
CA SER A 114 -20.91 -0.04 5.24
C SER A 114 -20.83 1.34 4.57
N VAL A 115 -20.35 1.40 3.32
CA VAL A 115 -20.19 2.64 2.54
C VAL A 115 -21.40 2.91 1.63
N MET A 116 -22.34 1.95 1.51
CA MET A 116 -23.58 2.05 0.70
C MET A 116 -24.86 2.32 1.52
N ILE A 117 -24.74 2.75 2.79
CA ILE A 117 -25.90 3.12 3.64
C ILE A 117 -25.84 4.60 4.00
#